data_AF-A0AAE1EM99-F1
#
_entry.id   AF-A0AAE1EM99-F1
#
_cell.length_a   1.000
_cell.length_b   1.000
_cell.length_c   1.000
_cell.angle_alpha   90.00
_cell.angle_beta   90.00
_cell.angle_gamma   90.00
#
_symmetry.space_group_name_H-M   'P 1'
#
loop_
_entity.id
_entity.type
_entity.pdbx_description
1 polymer ?
#
loop_
_entity_poly.entity_id
_entity_poly.type
_entity_poly.pdbx_seq_one_letter_code
_entity_poly.pdbx_strand_id
1 'polypeptide(L)'
;MRKDYKDIPTHFFDIHEFDSDKIESQYRKLMIFNWKEEFSNGCIPDDAIAFWSVVRTYKNALDENCFEELAVSALNAYCLPLSNATVERIFSHVTNVKTKLRNKLSTVVLSAIMRIKTSLHFSGNCCKDFAVTKRMLSLFNDSMYGASAASSSANTSSAPAGSHMSLNYTNEDFDKVIAVPFQ
;
A
#
# COMPACT_ATOMS: atom_id res chain seq x y z
N MET A 1 -1.79 -7.94 -32.07
CA MET A 1 -0.83 -6.83 -31.95
C MET A 1 0.08 -7.17 -30.77
N ARG A 2 1.35 -7.49 -31.02
CA ARG A 2 2.31 -7.88 -29.97
C ARG A 2 2.68 -6.61 -29.21
N LYS A 3 2.36 -6.54 -27.92
CA LYS A 3 2.80 -5.43 -27.07
C LYS A 3 4.27 -5.65 -26.76
N ASP A 4 5.10 -4.67 -27.09
CA ASP A 4 6.52 -4.72 -26.78
C ASP A 4 6.70 -4.32 -25.31
N TYR A 5 7.80 -4.76 -24.68
CA TYR A 5 8.08 -4.43 -23.27
C TYR A 5 8.13 -2.91 -23.02
N LYS A 6 8.43 -2.13 -24.07
CA LYS A 6 8.44 -0.66 -24.06
C LYS A 6 7.07 -0.04 -23.79
N ASP A 7 5.99 -0.81 -23.94
CA ASP A 7 4.63 -0.40 -23.61
C ASP A 7 4.34 -0.51 -22.11
N ILE A 8 5.23 -1.12 -21.32
CA ILE A 8 5.13 -1.18 -19.87
C ILE A 8 5.60 0.17 -19.32
N PRO A 9 4.78 0.92 -18.57
CA PRO A 9 5.16 2.19 -17.98
C PRO A 9 6.13 1.97 -16.81
N THR A 10 7.39 1.65 -17.13
CA THR A 10 8.46 1.38 -16.16
C THR A 10 8.80 2.62 -15.32
N HIS A 11 8.67 3.81 -15.89
CA HIS A 11 8.85 5.11 -15.20
C HIS A 11 7.87 5.33 -14.03
N PHE A 12 6.77 4.58 -13.95
CA PHE A 12 5.83 4.69 -12.85
C PHE A 12 6.33 3.95 -11.59
N PHE A 13 7.36 3.12 -11.74
CA PHE A 13 7.86 2.19 -10.74
C PHE A 13 9.26 2.55 -10.20
N ASP A 14 9.59 3.84 -10.12
CA ASP A 14 10.83 4.42 -9.54
C ASP A 14 11.13 4.02 -8.06
N ILE A 15 10.50 2.97 -7.55
CA ILE A 15 10.67 2.38 -6.22
C ILE A 15 11.86 1.39 -6.19
N HIS A 16 12.44 1.03 -7.34
CA HIS A 16 13.72 0.32 -7.43
C HIS A 16 14.31 0.58 -8.82
N GLU A 17 15.63 0.77 -8.93
CA GLU A 17 16.32 0.85 -10.23
C GLU A 17 16.27 -0.55 -10.87
N PHE A 18 15.15 -0.88 -11.52
CA PHE A 18 14.97 -2.17 -12.16
C PHE A 18 15.75 -2.18 -13.48
N ASP A 19 16.59 -3.19 -13.65
CA ASP A 19 17.27 -3.45 -14.91
C ASP A 19 16.24 -3.89 -15.96
N SER A 20 15.96 -3.00 -16.91
CA SER A 20 14.96 -3.22 -17.96
C SER A 20 15.33 -4.42 -18.85
N ASP A 21 16.61 -4.64 -19.10
CA ASP A 21 17.08 -5.76 -19.92
C ASP A 21 16.88 -7.08 -19.18
N LYS A 22 17.11 -7.06 -17.85
CA LYS A 22 16.87 -8.22 -16.99
C LYS A 22 15.39 -8.56 -16.91
N ILE A 23 14.50 -7.57 -16.73
CA ILE A 23 13.04 -7.78 -16.77
C ILE A 23 12.60 -8.36 -18.11
N GLU A 24 13.08 -7.81 -19.23
CA GLU A 24 12.71 -8.31 -20.56
C GLU A 24 13.16 -9.77 -20.74
N SER A 25 14.36 -10.11 -20.29
CA SER A 25 14.88 -11.47 -20.35
C SER A 25 14.03 -12.45 -19.53
N GLN A 26 13.60 -12.04 -18.34
CA GLN A 26 12.73 -12.84 -17.47
C GLN A 26 11.34 -13.01 -18.10
N TYR A 27 10.79 -11.95 -18.69
CA TYR A 27 9.49 -11.99 -19.34
C TYR A 27 9.48 -12.95 -20.54
N ARG A 28 10.55 -12.94 -21.35
CA ARG A 28 10.71 -13.91 -22.45
C ARG A 28 10.77 -15.34 -21.95
N LYS A 29 11.51 -15.60 -20.86
CA LYS A 29 11.57 -16.93 -20.22
C LYS A 29 10.22 -17.37 -19.66
N LEU A 30 9.47 -16.44 -19.06
CA LEU A 30 8.15 -16.68 -18.48
C LEU A 30 7.17 -17.27 -19.50
N MET A 31 7.20 -16.77 -20.74
CA MET A 31 6.31 -17.23 -21.82
C MET A 31 6.60 -18.64 -22.31
N ILE A 32 7.85 -19.10 -22.18
CA ILE A 32 8.28 -20.42 -22.66
C ILE A 32 8.02 -21.49 -21.60
N PHE A 33 7.93 -21.08 -20.34
CA PHE A 33 7.84 -21.98 -19.21
C PHE A 33 6.44 -22.57 -19.03
N ASN A 34 6.36 -23.88 -18.73
CA ASN A 34 5.08 -24.55 -18.48
C ASN A 34 4.66 -24.41 -17.01
N TRP A 35 3.97 -23.32 -16.71
CA TRP A 35 3.52 -23.02 -15.35
C TRP A 35 2.53 -24.04 -14.76
N LYS A 36 1.89 -24.88 -15.57
CA LYS A 36 0.91 -25.86 -15.07
C LYS A 36 1.54 -26.89 -14.12
N GLU A 37 2.81 -27.19 -14.29
CA GLU A 37 3.52 -28.19 -13.48
C GLU A 37 3.93 -27.64 -12.10
N GLU A 38 4.10 -26.32 -11.98
CA GLU A 38 4.54 -25.66 -10.74
C GLU A 38 3.41 -25.29 -9.79
N PHE A 39 2.17 -25.21 -10.29
CA PHE A 39 1.01 -24.98 -9.45
C PHE A 39 0.50 -26.31 -8.88
N SER A 40 0.34 -26.39 -7.56
CA SER A 40 -0.04 -27.59 -6.80
C SER A 40 -1.29 -28.32 -7.31
N ASN A 41 -2.16 -27.62 -8.04
CA ASN A 41 -3.43 -28.12 -8.55
C ASN A 41 -3.44 -28.36 -10.07
N GLY A 42 -2.31 -28.20 -10.77
CA GLY A 42 -2.23 -28.29 -12.24
C GLY A 42 -2.93 -27.14 -12.98
N CYS A 43 -3.47 -26.17 -12.23
CA CYS A 43 -4.25 -25.04 -12.73
C CYS A 43 -3.57 -23.71 -12.35
N ILE A 44 -3.53 -22.80 -13.31
CA ILE A 44 -3.06 -21.43 -13.10
C ILE A 44 -4.12 -20.69 -12.27
N PRO A 45 -3.75 -19.99 -11.18
CA PRO A 45 -4.69 -19.19 -10.40
C PRO A 45 -5.36 -18.10 -11.26
N ASP A 46 -6.67 -17.91 -11.09
CA ASP A 46 -7.39 -16.78 -11.69
C ASP A 46 -7.01 -15.45 -11.02
N ASP A 47 -6.55 -15.50 -9.77
CA ASP A 47 -6.02 -14.34 -9.05
C ASP A 47 -4.59 -14.02 -9.51
N ALA A 48 -4.42 -12.82 -10.04
CA ALA A 48 -3.14 -12.32 -10.49
C ALA A 48 -2.13 -12.18 -9.34
N ILE A 49 -2.57 -11.82 -8.13
CA ILE A 49 -1.67 -11.67 -6.98
C ILE A 49 -1.12 -13.04 -6.56
N ALA A 50 -1.99 -14.05 -6.46
CA ALA A 50 -1.59 -15.42 -6.21
C ALA A 50 -0.62 -15.96 -7.29
N PHE A 51 -0.88 -15.69 -8.56
CA PHE A 51 0.01 -16.06 -9.65
C PHE A 51 1.41 -15.46 -9.48
N TRP A 52 1.52 -14.13 -9.35
CA TRP A 52 2.82 -13.45 -9.24
C TRP A 52 3.55 -13.78 -7.93
N SER A 53 2.83 -14.12 -6.87
CA SER A 53 3.42 -14.60 -5.62
C SER A 53 4.17 -15.92 -5.83
N VAL A 54 3.59 -16.86 -6.57
CA VAL A 54 4.25 -18.14 -6.89
C VAL A 54 5.45 -17.92 -7.82
N VAL A 55 5.29 -17.10 -8.87
CA VAL A 55 6.37 -16.75 -9.80
C VAL A 55 7.55 -16.13 -9.06
N ARG A 56 7.29 -15.27 -8.06
CA ARG A 56 8.33 -14.66 -7.21
C ARG A 56 9.09 -15.70 -6.38
N THR A 57 8.39 -16.70 -5.85
CA THR A 57 8.98 -17.75 -5.00
C THR A 57 9.56 -18.92 -5.79
N TYR A 58 9.35 -18.96 -7.11
CA TYR A 58 9.83 -20.04 -7.96
C TYR A 58 11.37 -20.04 -8.02
N LYS A 59 11.95 -21.21 -7.76
CA LYS A 59 13.38 -21.45 -7.79
C LYS A 59 13.73 -22.51 -8.82
N ASN A 60 14.83 -22.28 -9.53
CA ASN A 60 15.35 -23.26 -10.48
C ASN A 60 16.07 -24.42 -9.76
N ALA A 61 16.59 -25.38 -10.54
CA ALA A 61 17.37 -26.50 -10.03
C ALA A 61 18.68 -26.11 -9.29
N LEU A 62 19.09 -24.84 -9.38
CA LEU A 62 20.23 -24.24 -8.66
C LEU A 62 19.79 -23.42 -7.43
N ASP A 63 18.52 -23.49 -7.04
CA ASP A 63 17.92 -22.73 -5.94
C ASP A 63 17.90 -21.20 -6.16
N GLU A 64 18.00 -20.73 -7.40
CA GLU A 64 17.99 -19.30 -7.76
C GLU A 64 16.61 -18.82 -8.24
N ASN A 65 16.22 -17.63 -7.79
CA ASN A 65 14.98 -16.98 -8.22
C ASN A 65 15.11 -16.43 -9.64
N CYS A 66 14.56 -17.14 -10.62
CA CYS A 66 14.70 -16.77 -12.03
C CYS A 66 13.81 -15.59 -12.48
N PHE A 67 12.81 -15.21 -11.68
CA PHE A 67 11.75 -14.26 -12.07
C PHE A 67 11.50 -13.16 -11.02
N GLU A 68 12.43 -12.96 -10.08
CA GLU A 68 12.20 -12.09 -8.92
C GLU A 68 11.88 -10.65 -9.30
N GLU A 69 12.70 -10.02 -10.13
CA GLU A 69 12.52 -8.60 -10.51
C GLU A 69 11.24 -8.39 -11.32
N LEU A 70 10.93 -9.30 -12.24
CA LEU A 70 9.70 -9.26 -13.01
C LEU A 70 8.48 -9.39 -12.08
N ALA A 71 8.51 -10.35 -11.15
CA ALA A 71 7.39 -10.59 -10.24
C ALA A 71 7.20 -9.43 -9.25
N VAL A 72 8.28 -8.87 -8.72
CA VAL A 72 8.23 -7.67 -7.86
C VAL A 72 7.68 -6.47 -8.63
N SER A 73 8.14 -6.25 -9.86
CA SER A 73 7.63 -5.17 -10.73
C SER A 73 6.13 -5.33 -11.00
N ALA A 74 5.67 -6.55 -11.32
CA ALA A 74 4.26 -6.83 -11.52
C ALA A 74 3.43 -6.61 -10.24
N LEU A 75 3.89 -7.10 -9.09
CA LEU A 75 3.21 -6.90 -7.80
C LEU A 75 3.14 -5.41 -7.42
N ASN A 76 4.19 -4.64 -7.69
CA ASN A 76 4.20 -3.19 -7.51
C ASN A 76 3.16 -2.50 -8.40
N ALA A 77 2.98 -2.97 -9.65
CA ALA A 77 1.91 -2.50 -10.53
C ALA A 77 0.51 -2.74 -9.96
N TYR A 78 0.28 -3.87 -9.31
CA TYR A 78 -0.99 -4.16 -8.65
C TYR A 78 -1.25 -3.33 -7.39
N CYS A 79 -0.22 -2.74 -6.78
CA CYS A 79 -0.40 -1.82 -5.66
C CYS A 79 -0.97 -0.46 -6.09
N LEU A 80 -0.94 -0.14 -7.39
CA LEU A 80 -1.47 1.12 -7.90
C LEU A 80 -3.00 1.08 -7.98
N PRO A 81 -3.68 2.19 -7.64
CA PRO A 81 -5.12 2.30 -7.87
C PRO A 81 -5.39 2.32 -9.38
N LEU A 82 -5.76 1.18 -9.94
CA LEU A 82 -5.94 0.98 -11.39
C LEU A 82 -7.11 1.77 -12.00
N SER A 83 -8.03 2.30 -11.18
CA SER A 83 -9.20 3.02 -11.66
C SER A 83 -9.68 4.10 -10.71
N ASN A 84 -10.38 5.08 -11.27
CA ASN A 84 -11.03 6.16 -10.51
C ASN A 84 -12.02 5.62 -9.47
N ALA A 85 -12.67 4.47 -9.73
CA ALA A 85 -13.58 3.83 -8.78
C ALA A 85 -12.89 3.49 -7.44
N THR A 86 -11.60 3.17 -7.46
CA THR A 86 -10.80 2.91 -6.25
C THR A 86 -10.61 4.18 -5.43
N VAL A 87 -10.30 5.29 -6.12
CA VAL A 87 -10.15 6.61 -5.49
C VAL A 87 -11.50 7.10 -4.94
N GLU A 88 -12.58 6.97 -5.71
CA GLU A 88 -13.95 7.29 -5.28
C GLU A 88 -14.38 6.48 -4.05
N ARG A 89 -14.01 5.20 -3.97
CA ARG A 89 -14.25 4.38 -2.78
C ARG A 89 -13.56 4.96 -1.54
N ILE A 90 -12.30 5.38 -1.66
CA ILE A 90 -11.57 6.03 -0.55
C ILE A 90 -12.25 7.34 -0.15
N PHE A 91 -12.67 8.17 -1.12
CA PHE A 91 -13.41 9.40 -0.85
C PHE A 91 -14.78 9.13 -0.19
N SER A 92 -15.46 8.05 -0.56
CA SER A 92 -16.69 7.61 0.10
C SER A 92 -16.45 7.25 1.57
N HIS A 93 -15.36 6.54 1.88
CA HIS A 93 -14.98 6.27 3.28
C HIS A 93 -14.68 7.55 4.06
N VAL A 94 -13.96 8.50 3.47
CA VAL A 94 -13.71 9.82 4.09
C VAL A 94 -15.02 10.56 4.33
N THR A 95 -15.95 10.51 3.38
CA THR A 95 -17.28 11.12 3.49
C THR A 95 -18.11 10.46 4.58
N ASN A 96 -18.04 9.13 4.73
CA ASN A 96 -18.69 8.42 5.82
C ASN A 96 -18.13 8.84 7.20
N VAL A 97 -16.82 9.07 7.28
CA VAL A 97 -16.19 9.63 8.50
C VAL A 97 -16.61 11.09 8.74
N LYS A 98 -16.77 11.88 7.68
CA LYS A 98 -17.30 13.26 7.75
C LYS A 98 -18.81 13.28 7.60
N THR A 99 -19.51 13.01 8.69
CA THR A 99 -20.98 13.15 8.70
C THR A 99 -21.39 14.63 8.72
N LYS A 100 -22.65 14.92 8.38
CA LYS A 100 -23.21 16.29 8.44
C LYS A 100 -23.00 16.97 9.81
N LEU A 101 -23.09 16.19 10.89
CA LEU A 101 -22.89 16.67 12.26
C LEU A 101 -21.40 16.74 12.65
N ARG A 102 -20.53 15.94 12.01
CA ARG A 102 -19.10 15.84 12.31
C ARG A 102 -18.22 16.21 11.10
N ASN A 103 -18.45 17.41 10.56
CA ASN A 103 -17.69 17.91 9.40
C ASN A 103 -16.42 18.69 9.77
N LYS A 104 -16.32 19.18 11.02
CA LYS A 104 -15.16 19.96 11.51
C LYS A 104 -14.09 19.06 12.16
N LEU A 105 -13.55 18.11 11.40
CA LEU A 105 -12.39 17.32 11.82
C LEU A 105 -11.11 17.91 11.24
N SER A 106 -10.06 18.04 12.06
CA SER A 106 -8.73 18.33 11.53
C SER A 106 -8.25 17.18 10.65
N THR A 107 -7.34 17.47 9.71
CA THR A 107 -6.76 16.46 8.82
C THR A 107 -6.04 15.36 9.60
N VAL A 108 -5.39 15.71 10.71
CA VAL A 108 -4.70 14.78 11.62
C VAL A 108 -5.70 13.80 12.27
N VAL A 109 -6.81 14.31 12.80
CA VAL A 109 -7.83 13.45 13.42
C VAL A 109 -8.52 12.58 12.36
N LEU A 110 -8.82 13.15 11.20
CA LEU A 110 -9.43 12.42 10.09
C LEU A 110 -8.53 11.27 9.62
N SER A 111 -7.23 11.52 9.40
CA SER A 111 -6.28 10.49 8.98
C SER A 111 -6.08 9.42 10.04
N ALA A 112 -6.02 9.80 11.33
CA ALA A 112 -5.95 8.85 12.44
C ALA A 112 -7.19 7.94 12.48
N ILE A 113 -8.40 8.49 12.36
CA ILE A 113 -9.63 7.69 12.32
C ILE A 113 -9.64 6.74 11.12
N MET A 114 -9.24 7.23 9.94
CA MET A 114 -9.14 6.39 8.74
C MET A 114 -8.17 5.23 8.95
N ARG A 115 -6.96 5.49 9.46
CA ARG A 115 -5.95 4.46 9.76
C ARG A 115 -6.47 3.41 10.73
N ILE A 116 -7.12 3.83 11.81
CA ILE A 116 -7.71 2.93 12.81
C ILE A 116 -8.77 2.05 12.14
N LYS A 117 -9.74 2.64 11.41
CA LYS A 117 -10.79 1.87 10.72
C LYS A 117 -10.20 0.87 9.72
N THR A 118 -9.23 1.28 8.92
CA THR A 118 -8.55 0.42 7.95
C THR A 118 -7.80 -0.72 8.64
N SER A 119 -7.06 -0.43 9.71
CA SER A 119 -6.33 -1.45 10.48
C SER A 119 -7.26 -2.48 11.12
N LEU A 120 -8.38 -2.04 11.72
CA LEU A 120 -9.39 -2.95 12.28
C LEU A 120 -10.03 -3.82 11.18
N HIS A 121 -10.35 -3.22 10.03
CA HIS A 121 -10.89 -3.93 8.88
C HIS A 121 -9.94 -5.03 8.38
N PHE A 122 -8.65 -4.71 8.18
CA PHE A 122 -7.64 -5.70 7.78
C PHE A 122 -7.42 -6.80 8.82
N SER A 123 -7.57 -6.48 10.11
CA SER A 123 -7.43 -7.46 11.19
C SER A 123 -8.69 -8.32 11.38
N GLY A 124 -9.77 -8.08 10.61
CA GLY A 124 -11.06 -8.74 10.79
C GLY A 124 -11.75 -8.43 12.13
N ASN A 125 -11.27 -7.44 12.88
CA ASN A 125 -11.74 -7.13 14.22
C ASN A 125 -12.78 -6.02 14.20
N CYS A 126 -13.91 -6.23 14.88
CA CYS A 126 -14.89 -5.17 15.08
C CYS A 126 -14.50 -4.29 16.29
N CYS A 127 -15.09 -3.09 16.39
CA CYS A 127 -14.85 -2.17 17.52
C CYS A 127 -15.16 -2.78 18.89
N LYS A 128 -16.01 -3.82 18.92
CA LYS A 128 -16.40 -4.59 20.10
C LYS A 128 -15.36 -5.65 20.50
N ASP A 129 -14.52 -6.09 19.57
CA ASP A 129 -13.50 -7.10 19.80
C ASP A 129 -12.13 -6.47 20.11
N PHE A 130 -12.01 -5.15 19.93
CA PHE A 130 -10.78 -4.42 20.15
C PHE A 130 -10.44 -4.34 21.65
N ALA A 131 -9.45 -5.14 22.07
CA ALA A 131 -8.91 -5.12 23.42
C ALA A 131 -7.89 -3.98 23.59
N VAL A 132 -8.23 -2.98 24.40
CA VAL A 132 -7.34 -1.86 24.71
C VAL A 132 -6.16 -2.34 25.56
N THR A 133 -4.93 -2.06 25.10
CA THR A 133 -3.73 -2.42 25.87
C THR A 133 -3.54 -1.48 27.07
N LYS A 134 -2.91 -1.97 28.14
CA LYS A 134 -2.56 -1.14 29.32
C LYS A 134 -1.73 0.09 28.95
N ARG A 135 -0.85 -0.05 27.94
CA ARG A 135 -0.07 1.06 27.39
C ARG A 135 -0.98 2.14 26.79
N MET A 136 -1.97 1.77 25.98
CA MET A 136 -2.92 2.75 25.44
C MET A 136 -3.66 3.49 26.56
N LEU A 137 -4.13 2.79 27.59
CA LEU A 137 -4.79 3.41 28.74
C LEU A 137 -3.86 4.38 29.49
N SER A 138 -2.58 4.05 29.65
CA SER A 138 -1.62 4.95 30.31
C SER A 138 -1.38 6.27 29.56
N LEU A 139 -1.66 6.31 28.26
CA LEU A 139 -1.57 7.53 27.44
C LEU A 139 -2.81 8.42 27.60
N PHE A 140 -3.93 7.91 28.12
CA PHE A 140 -5.11 8.70 28.49
C PHE A 140 -4.90 9.33 29.87
N ASN A 141 -3.96 10.27 29.96
CA ASN A 141 -3.70 11.05 31.17
C ASN A 141 -3.86 12.56 30.89
N ASP A 142 -3.66 13.38 31.92
CA ASP A 142 -3.90 14.83 31.88
C ASP A 142 -3.09 15.56 30.78
N SER A 143 -1.95 15.00 30.36
CA SER A 143 -1.14 15.54 29.26
C SER A 143 -1.89 15.57 27.92
N MET A 144 -2.97 14.82 27.77
CA MET A 144 -3.83 14.83 26.57
C MET A 144 -4.55 16.17 26.39
N TYR A 145 -4.88 16.86 27.49
CA TYR A 145 -5.54 18.17 27.47
C TYR A 145 -4.57 19.32 27.72
N GLY A 146 -3.30 19.01 28.04
CA GLY A 146 -2.23 19.98 28.18
C GLY A 146 -2.12 20.81 26.89
N ALA A 147 -2.17 22.13 27.04
CA ALA A 147 -2.02 23.03 25.90
C ALA A 147 -0.64 22.80 25.26
N SER A 148 -0.62 22.21 24.06
CA SER A 148 0.50 22.39 23.13
C SER A 148 0.46 23.83 22.63
N ALA A 149 0.78 24.77 23.52
CA ALA A 149 1.03 26.16 23.19
C ALA A 149 2.40 26.25 22.51
N ALA A 150 2.46 25.99 21.20
CA ALA A 150 3.50 26.48 20.29
C ALA A 150 3.17 26.16 18.82
N SER A 151 2.12 26.79 18.29
CA SER A 151 2.20 27.37 16.95
C SER A 151 1.81 28.83 17.09
N SER A 152 2.80 29.65 17.43
CA SER A 152 2.68 31.08 17.70
C SER A 152 2.03 31.82 16.53
N SER A 153 0.95 32.56 16.80
CA SER A 153 0.43 33.61 15.94
C SER A 153 1.21 34.91 16.16
N ALA A 154 1.76 35.48 15.09
CA ALA A 154 1.94 36.91 14.79
C ALA A 154 2.77 37.02 13.47
N ASN A 155 2.42 37.71 12.38
CA ASN A 155 1.39 38.69 12.06
C ASN A 155 1.19 38.78 10.52
N THR A 156 0.03 39.31 10.10
CA THR A 156 -0.24 40.12 8.89
C THR A 156 -0.12 39.54 7.47
N SER A 157 -1.30 39.39 6.85
CA SER A 157 -1.67 39.70 5.46
C SER A 157 -0.64 39.48 4.34
N SER A 158 -0.70 38.32 3.70
CA SER A 158 -0.78 38.11 2.23
C SER A 158 -0.57 36.62 1.94
N ALA A 159 -1.38 36.05 1.05
CA ALA A 159 -1.21 34.66 0.61
C ALA A 159 0.19 34.45 0.00
N PRO A 160 0.91 33.37 0.35
CA PRO A 160 1.10 32.30 -0.66
C PRO A 160 1.40 30.88 -0.11
N ALA A 161 1.32 29.92 -1.05
CA ALA A 161 2.07 28.67 -1.21
C ALA A 161 2.32 27.75 0.01
N GLY A 162 1.82 26.52 -0.11
CA GLY A 162 2.02 25.44 0.86
C GLY A 162 3.49 25.06 1.05
N SER A 163 3.89 24.94 2.31
CA SER A 163 5.15 24.35 2.72
C SER A 163 4.93 22.91 3.18
N HIS A 164 5.69 22.02 2.56
CA HIS A 164 5.77 20.59 2.81
C HIS A 164 6.40 20.33 4.19
N MET A 165 5.66 19.72 5.12
CA MET A 165 6.24 19.16 6.34
C MET A 165 6.60 17.71 6.05
N SER A 166 7.87 17.49 5.72
CA SER A 166 8.43 16.16 5.49
C SER A 166 8.39 15.35 6.78
N LEU A 167 7.43 14.44 6.88
CA LEU A 167 7.49 13.36 7.86
C LEU A 167 8.38 12.27 7.25
N ASN A 168 9.61 12.17 7.75
CA ASN A 168 10.51 11.07 7.41
C ASN A 168 9.87 9.76 7.90
N TYR A 169 9.27 9.01 6.97
CA TYR A 169 8.77 7.67 7.20
C TYR A 169 9.70 6.70 6.49
N THR A 170 10.31 5.80 7.24
CA THR A 170 11.20 4.75 6.71
C THR A 170 10.36 3.66 6.02
N ASN A 171 10.88 3.14 4.91
CA ASN A 171 10.21 2.17 4.03
C ASN A 171 9.74 0.87 4.74
N GLU A 172 10.25 0.57 5.93
CA GLU A 172 9.94 -0.64 6.71
C GLU A 172 8.46 -0.76 7.17
N ASP A 173 7.72 0.36 7.25
CA ASP A 173 6.31 0.33 7.66
C ASP A 173 5.36 -0.04 6.50
N PHE A 174 5.81 0.06 5.24
CA PHE A 174 4.99 -0.27 4.07
C PHE A 174 5.03 -1.79 3.79
N ASP A 175 6.17 -2.44 3.99
CA ASP A 175 6.36 -3.87 3.74
C ASP A 175 5.47 -4.76 4.63
N LYS A 176 5.12 -4.31 5.83
CA LYS A 176 4.20 -5.03 6.73
C LYS A 176 2.74 -4.97 6.29
N VAL A 177 2.37 -4.00 5.45
CA VAL A 177 1.00 -3.80 4.96
C VAL A 177 0.72 -4.68 3.73
N ILE A 178 1.74 -5.01 2.93
CA ILE A 178 1.61 -5.82 1.71
C ILE A 178 1.56 -7.33 2.03
N ALA A 179 1.98 -7.75 3.23
CA ALA A 179 2.07 -9.17 3.60
C ALA A 179 0.74 -9.87 3.92
N VAL A 180 -0.41 -9.24 3.73
CA VAL A 180 -1.73 -9.82 4.07
C VAL A 180 -2.46 -10.20 2.78
N PRO A 181 -2.83 -11.48 2.58
CA PRO A 181 -3.51 -11.92 1.36
C PRO A 181 -4.90 -11.27 1.24
N PHE A 182 -5.20 -10.76 0.04
CA PHE A 182 -6.51 -10.27 -0.33
C PHE A 182 -7.46 -11.45 -0.51
N GLN A 183 -8.59 -11.45 0.20
CA GLN A 183 -9.66 -12.44 0.08
C GLN A 183 -11.00 -11.74 -0.12
#